data_AF-A0A2E0UUB4-F1
#
_entry.id   AF-A0A2E0UUB4-F1
#
_cell.length_a   1.000
_cell.length_b   1.000
_cell.length_c   1.000
_cell.angle_alpha   90.00
_cell.angle_beta   90.00
_cell.angle_gamma   90.00
#
_symmetry.space_group_name_H-M   'P 1'
#
loop_
_entity.id
_entity.type
_entity.pdbx_description
1 polymer ?
#
loop_
_entity_poly.entity_id
_entity_poly.type
_entity_poly.pdbx_seq_one_letter_code
_entity_poly.pdbx_strand_id
1 'polypeptide(L)'
;MSQNEIFMEVDEVQNMSNVFSQIGQVLEQVNSALETAMHIVQSKAVVGIIGETALERFINRLKPEIKQLADLCIELNQDLNGAIVSYRDGDNSGSQRFAN
;
A
#
# COMPACT_ATOMS: atom_id res chain seq x y z
N MET A 1 -0.21 29.99 29.30
CA MET A 1 -0.31 28.57 28.92
C MET A 1 0.49 28.40 27.65
N SER A 2 1.62 27.70 27.68
CA SER A 2 2.33 27.34 26.45
C SER A 2 1.45 26.34 25.72
N GLN A 3 0.80 26.75 24.63
CA GLN A 3 0.14 25.78 23.75
C GLN A 3 1.25 24.89 23.20
N ASN A 4 1.19 23.59 23.48
CA ASN A 4 1.98 22.61 22.76
C ASN A 4 1.38 22.55 21.35
N GLU A 5 1.84 23.43 20.48
CA GLU A 5 1.48 23.38 19.06
C GLU A 5 2.15 22.13 18.49
N ILE A 6 1.32 21.14 18.14
CA ILE A 6 1.77 19.92 17.49
C ILE A 6 1.83 20.23 16.00
N PHE A 7 3.04 20.40 15.48
CA PHE A 7 3.28 20.57 14.05
C PHE A 7 3.50 19.20 13.41
N MET A 8 3.03 19.04 12.17
CA MET A 8 3.36 17.88 11.36
C MET A 8 4.77 18.03 10.79
N GLU A 9 5.62 17.02 11.00
CA GLU A 9 6.90 16.88 10.31
C GLU A 9 6.64 16.40 8.87
N VAL A 10 6.35 17.35 7.97
CA VAL A 10 5.85 17.07 6.61
C VAL A 10 6.78 16.12 5.83
N ASP A 11 8.09 16.33 5.92
CA ASP A 11 9.07 15.51 5.20
C ASP A 11 9.09 14.06 5.71
N GLU A 12 8.98 13.86 7.03
CA GLU A 12 8.95 12.53 7.64
C GLU A 12 7.64 11.79 7.29
N VAL A 13 6.52 12.49 7.29
CA VAL A 13 5.22 11.92 6.88
C VAL A 13 5.23 11.58 5.38
N GLN A 14 5.86 12.41 4.55
CA GLN A 14 6.04 12.14 3.12
C GLN A 14 6.93 10.92 2.89
N ASN A 15 8.00 10.78 3.66
CA ASN A 15 8.88 9.61 3.59
C ASN A 15 8.13 8.33 3.98
N MET A 16 7.35 8.38 5.06
CA MET A 16 6.51 7.25 5.48
C MET A 16 5.48 6.88 4.41
N SER A 17 4.84 7.87 3.80
CA SER A 17 3.95 7.68 2.65
C SER A 17 4.64 6.96 1.50
N ASN A 18 5.88 7.34 1.17
CA ASN A 18 6.66 6.69 0.10
C ASN A 18 7.02 5.24 0.44
N VAL A 19 7.33 4.94 1.70
CA VAL A 19 7.60 3.57 2.16
C VAL A 19 6.37 2.68 1.96
N PHE A 20 5.18 3.15 2.35
CA PHE A 20 3.95 2.39 2.12
C PHE A 20 3.68 2.16 0.63
N SER A 21 3.92 3.14 -0.24
CA SER A 21 3.82 2.96 -1.69
C SER A 21 4.77 1.87 -2.21
N GLN A 22 6.03 1.89 -1.78
CA GLN A 22 7.02 0.89 -2.19
C GLN A 22 6.64 -0.51 -1.73
N ILE A 23 6.20 -0.66 -0.48
CA ILE A 23 5.74 -1.95 0.05
C ILE A 23 4.53 -2.46 -0.75
N GLY A 24 3.53 -1.60 -0.99
CA GLY A 24 2.35 -1.95 -1.78
C GLY A 24 2.73 -2.46 -3.18
N GLN A 25 3.59 -1.72 -3.89
CA GLN A 25 4.06 -2.11 -5.22
C GLN A 25 4.81 -3.45 -5.23
N VAL A 26 5.66 -3.70 -4.23
CA VAL A 26 6.37 -4.99 -4.10
C VAL A 26 5.37 -6.13 -3.88
N LEU A 27 4.36 -5.93 -3.02
CA LEU A 27 3.34 -6.94 -2.77
C LEU A 27 2.47 -7.21 -4.00
N GLU A 28 2.13 -6.19 -4.79
CA GLU A 28 1.46 -6.36 -6.09
C GLU A 28 2.30 -7.16 -7.09
N GLN A 29 3.60 -6.90 -7.15
CA GLN A 29 4.51 -7.66 -8.01
C GLN A 29 4.58 -9.14 -7.59
N VAL A 30 4.65 -9.41 -6.28
CA VAL A 30 4.58 -10.78 -5.74
C VAL A 30 3.26 -11.45 -6.12
N ASN A 31 2.13 -10.75 -5.96
CA ASN A 31 0.81 -11.24 -6.32
C ASN A 31 0.71 -11.60 -7.81
N SER A 32 1.23 -10.75 -8.69
CA SER A 32 1.27 -10.98 -10.14
C SER A 32 2.19 -12.15 -10.52
N ALA A 33 3.34 -12.29 -9.86
CA ALA A 33 4.24 -13.42 -10.07
C ALA A 33 3.59 -14.76 -9.65
N LEU A 34 2.87 -14.78 -8.52
CA LEU A 34 2.14 -15.96 -8.05
C LEU A 34 1.02 -16.37 -9.02
N GLU A 35 0.30 -15.39 -9.59
CA GLU A 35 -0.71 -15.64 -10.62
C GLU A 35 -0.11 -16.24 -11.89
N THR A 36 0.99 -15.66 -12.37
CA THR A 36 1.71 -16.18 -13.54
C THR A 36 2.21 -17.60 -13.31
N ALA A 37 2.79 -17.87 -12.14
CA ALA A 37 3.25 -19.21 -11.77
C ALA A 37 2.09 -20.22 -11.75
N MET A 38 0.93 -19.82 -11.23
CA MET A 38 -0.26 -20.67 -11.20
C MET A 38 -0.80 -20.97 -12.60
N HIS A 39 -0.86 -19.98 -13.49
CA HIS A 39 -1.24 -20.21 -14.90
C HIS A 39 -0.27 -21.15 -15.62
N ILE A 40 1.04 -21.03 -15.36
CA ILE A 40 2.04 -21.95 -15.88
C ILE A 40 1.82 -23.36 -15.35
N VAL A 41 1.51 -23.51 -14.06
CA VAL A 41 1.25 -24.83 -13.47
C VAL A 41 -0.02 -25.44 -14.05
N GLN A 42 -1.14 -24.71 -14.10
CA GLN A 42 -2.39 -25.17 -14.70
C GLN A 42 -2.23 -25.55 -16.18
N SER A 43 -1.43 -24.80 -16.95
CA SER A 43 -1.17 -25.12 -18.36
C SER A 43 -0.25 -26.34 -18.56
N LYS A 44 0.62 -26.65 -17.60
CA LYS A 44 1.55 -27.80 -17.65
C LYS A 44 0.99 -29.06 -16.97
N ALA A 45 -0.03 -28.93 -16.13
CA ALA A 45 -0.57 -29.99 -15.28
C ALA A 45 -1.43 -31.05 -15.97
N VAL A 46 -1.30 -31.21 -17.29
CA VAL A 46 -1.67 -32.47 -17.98
C VAL A 46 -0.88 -33.68 -17.40
N VAL A 47 0.13 -33.46 -16.56
CA VAL A 47 0.96 -34.50 -15.93
C VAL A 47 0.87 -34.45 -14.39
N GLY A 48 -0.24 -34.87 -13.81
CA GLY A 48 -0.30 -35.31 -12.39
C GLY A 48 -1.21 -34.49 -11.45
N ILE A 49 -2.46 -34.94 -11.35
CA ILE A 49 -3.59 -34.39 -10.55
C ILE A 49 -3.26 -34.07 -9.08
N ILE A 50 -2.23 -34.68 -8.48
CA ILE A 50 -1.95 -34.57 -7.03
C ILE A 50 -1.13 -33.32 -6.68
N GLY A 51 -0.20 -32.88 -7.54
CA GLY A 51 0.64 -31.69 -7.28
C GLY A 51 -0.10 -30.37 -7.48
N GLU A 52 -1.06 -30.36 -8.41
CA GLU A 52 -1.86 -29.20 -8.79
C GLU A 52 -2.75 -28.72 -7.65
N THR A 53 -3.41 -29.67 -6.95
CA THR A 53 -4.37 -29.34 -5.90
C THR A 53 -3.72 -28.71 -4.66
N ALA A 54 -2.47 -29.06 -4.35
CA ALA A 54 -1.77 -28.54 -3.17
C ALA A 54 -1.28 -27.10 -3.40
N LEU A 55 -0.67 -26.84 -4.56
CA LEU A 55 -0.18 -25.51 -4.92
C LEU A 55 -1.34 -24.53 -5.13
N GLU A 56 -2.38 -24.96 -5.84
CA GLU A 56 -3.57 -24.15 -6.08
C GLU A 56 -4.25 -23.75 -4.77
N ARG A 57 -4.43 -24.69 -3.82
CA ARG A 57 -5.00 -24.38 -2.50
C ARG A 57 -4.13 -23.43 -1.67
N PHE A 58 -2.81 -23.58 -1.75
CA PHE A 58 -1.88 -22.72 -1.03
C PHE A 58 -1.89 -21.30 -1.58
N ILE A 59 -1.79 -21.16 -2.91
CA ILE A 59 -1.83 -19.86 -3.59
C ILE A 59 -3.21 -19.21 -3.41
N ASN A 60 -4.32 -19.94 -3.56
CA ASN A 60 -5.66 -19.38 -3.39
C ASN A 60 -5.93 -18.87 -1.96
N ARG A 61 -5.18 -19.33 -0.96
CA ARG A 61 -5.23 -18.76 0.40
C ARG A 61 -4.34 -17.55 0.57
N LEU A 62 -3.12 -17.57 0.04
CA LEU A 62 -2.14 -16.49 0.25
C LEU A 62 -2.37 -15.28 -0.66
N LYS A 63 -2.79 -15.51 -1.89
CA LYS A 63 -3.04 -14.47 -2.89
C LYS A 63 -3.98 -13.36 -2.39
N PRO A 64 -5.17 -13.66 -1.81
CA PRO A 64 -6.05 -12.62 -1.31
C PRO A 64 -5.45 -11.83 -0.14
N GLU A 65 -4.71 -12.48 0.76
CA GLU A 65 -4.07 -11.82 1.91
C GLU A 65 -2.96 -10.85 1.46
N ILE A 66 -2.11 -11.28 0.52
CA ILE A 66 -1.06 -10.44 -0.06
C ILE A 66 -1.68 -9.24 -0.79
N LYS A 67 -2.75 -9.47 -1.54
CA LYS A 67 -3.47 -8.40 -2.21
C LYS A 67 -4.08 -7.40 -1.23
N GLN A 68 -4.76 -7.88 -0.17
CA GLN A 68 -5.34 -7.00 0.84
C GLN A 68 -4.28 -6.13 1.53
N LEU A 69 -3.11 -6.70 1.83
CA LEU A 69 -2.01 -5.95 2.41
C LEU A 69 -1.44 -4.92 1.42
N ALA A 70 -1.32 -5.30 0.14
CA ALA A 70 -0.87 -4.37 -0.90
C ALA A 70 -1.83 -3.18 -1.03
N ASP A 71 -3.13 -3.46 -1.13
CA ASP A 71 -4.19 -2.46 -1.25
C ASP A 71 -4.18 -1.51 -0.03
N LEU A 72 -4.05 -2.06 1.19
CA LEU A 72 -3.95 -1.27 2.42
C LEU A 72 -2.71 -0.36 2.43
N CYS A 73 -1.55 -0.85 1.99
CA CYS A 73 -0.35 -0.01 1.89
C CYS A 73 -0.53 1.14 0.88
N ILE A 74 -1.24 0.91 -0.23
CA ILE A 74 -1.54 1.96 -1.20
C ILE A 74 -2.54 2.97 -0.60
N GLU A 75 -3.55 2.51 0.13
CA GLU A 75 -4.50 3.36 0.85
C GLU A 75 -3.78 4.26 1.88
N LEU A 76 -2.89 3.68 2.70
CA LEU A 76 -2.10 4.44 3.67
C LEU A 76 -1.21 5.50 3.02
N ASN A 77 -0.63 5.22 1.85
CA ASN A 77 0.09 6.24 1.08
C ASN A 77 -0.84 7.40 0.69
N GLN A 78 -2.03 7.09 0.19
CA GLN A 78 -3.01 8.11 -0.21
C GLN A 78 -3.48 8.95 0.98
N ASP A 79 -3.78 8.32 2.10
CA ASP A 79 -4.21 8.99 3.33
C ASP A 79 -3.15 9.94 3.87
N LEU A 80 -1.88 9.50 3.92
CA LEU A 80 -0.78 10.34 4.39
C LEU A 80 -0.53 11.53 3.46
N ASN A 81 -0.61 11.32 2.14
CA ASN A 81 -0.51 12.43 1.18
C ASN A 81 -1.69 13.40 1.33
N GLY A 82 -2.91 12.90 1.54
CA GLY A 82 -4.09 13.71 1.80
C GLY A 82 -3.97 14.52 3.09
N ALA A 83 -3.40 13.93 4.14
CA ALA A 83 -3.13 14.62 5.40
C ALA A 83 -2.09 15.75 5.24
N ILE A 84 -1.01 15.51 4.49
CA ILE A 84 0.00 16.53 4.16
C ILE A 84 -0.64 17.72 3.42
N VAL A 85 -1.45 17.45 2.39
CA VAL A 85 -2.13 18.51 1.64
C VAL A 85 -3.06 19.31 2.53
N SER A 86 -3.91 18.62 3.31
CA SER A 86 -4.85 19.26 4.24
C SER A 86 -4.14 20.13 5.27
N TYR A 87 -2.99 19.68 5.78
CA TYR A 87 -2.17 20.44 6.72
C TYR A 87 -1.62 21.72 6.07
N ARG A 88 -1.03 21.62 4.87
CA ARG A 88 -0.45 22.77 4.16
C ARG A 88 -1.51 23.79 3.76
N ASP A 89 -2.68 23.33 3.31
CA ASP A 89 -3.79 24.21 2.95
C ASP A 89 -4.39 24.90 4.18
N GLY A 90 -4.46 24.18 5.31
CA GLY A 90 -4.83 24.76 6.60
C GLY A 90 -3.89 25.87 7.04
N ASP A 91 -2.58 25.66 6.91
CA ASP A 91 -1.55 26.66 7.24
C ASP A 91 -1.60 27.88 6.30
N ASN A 92 -1.72 27.65 4.99
CA ASN A 92 -1.85 28.72 3.99
C ASN A 92 -3.11 29.56 4.20
N SER A 93 -4.27 28.92 4.41
CA SER A 93 -5.53 29.64 4.64
C SER A 93 -5.55 30.34 6.00
N GLY A 94 -4.90 29.77 7.02
CA GLY A 94 -4.75 30.37 8.34
C GLY A 94 -3.85 31.61 8.32
N SER A 95 -2.66 31.51 7.73
CA SER A 95 -1.68 32.60 7.64
C SER A 95 -2.21 33.81 6.88
N GLN A 96 -3.00 33.62 5.82
CA GLN A 96 -3.65 34.71 5.08
C GLN A 96 -4.59 35.57 5.94
N ARG A 97 -5.18 35.02 7.03
CA ARG A 97 -6.05 35.79 7.93
C ARG A 97 -5.30 36.83 8.77
N PHE A 98 -3.99 36.67 8.91
CA PHE A 98 -3.12 37.53 9.72
C PHE A 98 -2.15 38.37 8.88
N ALA A 99 -2.24 38.29 7.55
CA ALA A 99 -1.36 39.00 6.62
C ALA A 99 -1.82 40.45 6.31
N ASN A 100 -2.84 40.97 7.01
CA ASN A 100 -3.36 42.33 6.87
C ASN A 100 -3.03 43.20 8.08
#